data_AF-A0A9D0J8C4-F1
#
_entry.id   AF-A0A9D0J8C4-F1
#
_cell.length_a   1.000
_cell.length_b   1.000
_cell.length_c   1.000
_cell.angle_alpha   90.00
_cell.angle_beta   90.00
_cell.angle_gamma   90.00
#
_symmetry.space_group_name_H-M   'P 1'
#
loop_
_entity.id
_entity.type
_entity.pdbx_description
1 polymer ?
#
loop_
_entity_poly.entity_id
_entity_poly.type
_entity_poly.pdbx_seq_one_letter_code
_entity_poly.pdbx_strand_id
1 'polypeptide(L)'
;KAHSKVSNKGKPAITEITPLEVSGKKSKLCLVIHHGRTHQIRIHLRHFGHSIIGDEQYGGRSGQRVMLHAKKVELLGMTFEAPEPKVFKHFSMS
;
A
#
# COMPACT_ATOMS: atom_id res chain seq x y z
N LYS A 1 -3.76 14.97 13.89
CA LYS A 1 -3.68 13.80 12.96
C LYS A 1 -2.95 12.66 13.69
N ALA A 2 -3.46 11.43 13.63
CA ALA A 2 -2.78 10.28 14.25
C ALA A 2 -1.55 9.86 13.43
N HIS A 3 -0.40 9.70 14.08
CA HIS A 3 0.84 9.18 13.50
C HIS A 3 1.18 7.83 14.12
N SER A 4 1.55 6.86 13.28
CA SER A 4 1.92 5.50 13.71
C SER A 4 3.37 5.22 13.29
N LYS A 5 4.09 4.42 14.09
CA LYS A 5 5.55 4.23 14.04
C LYS A 5 5.91 2.75 14.19
N VAL A 6 7.01 2.33 13.55
CA VAL A 6 7.65 1.01 13.80
C VAL A 6 8.39 1.03 15.14
N SER A 7 8.19 0.01 15.96
CA SER A 7 8.80 -0.10 17.29
C SER A 7 8.96 -1.56 17.69
N ASN A 8 10.07 -1.89 18.36
CA ASN A 8 10.31 -3.24 18.90
C ASN A 8 9.31 -3.62 20.02
N LYS A 9 8.65 -2.62 20.63
CA LYS A 9 7.55 -2.82 21.60
C LYS A 9 6.16 -2.66 20.96
N GLY A 10 6.08 -2.62 19.63
CA GLY A 10 4.84 -2.45 18.87
C GLY A 10 4.02 -3.74 18.81
N LYS A 11 2.76 -3.61 18.37
CA LYS A 11 1.91 -4.78 18.07
C LYS A 11 2.41 -5.48 16.79
N PRO A 12 2.29 -6.82 16.69
CA PRO A 12 2.59 -7.53 15.45
C PRO A 12 1.80 -6.98 14.26
N ALA A 13 2.50 -6.85 13.14
CA ALA A 13 2.02 -6.35 11.86
C ALA A 13 2.83 -7.02 10.75
N ILE A 14 2.17 -7.79 9.88
CA ILE A 14 2.82 -8.52 8.79
C ILE A 14 2.12 -8.15 7.48
N THR A 15 2.92 -7.80 6.48
CA THR A 15 2.49 -7.50 5.13
C THR A 15 3.38 -8.28 4.17
N GLU A 16 2.79 -9.14 3.36
CA GLU A 16 3.46 -9.76 2.22
C GLU A 16 3.46 -8.80 1.05
N ILE A 17 4.56 -8.76 0.30
CA ILE A 17 4.80 -7.81 -0.77
C ILE A 17 5.28 -8.59 -1.99
N THR A 18 4.52 -8.50 -3.09
CA THR A 18 4.89 -9.10 -4.37
C THR A 18 4.94 -8.01 -5.43
N PRO A 19 6.10 -7.72 -6.05
CA PRO A 19 6.17 -6.82 -7.19
C PRO A 19 5.38 -7.38 -8.38
N LEU A 20 4.49 -6.57 -8.95
CA LEU A 20 3.74 -6.92 -10.16
C LEU A 20 4.37 -6.28 -11.40
N GLU A 21 4.88 -5.05 -11.25
CA GLU A 21 5.50 -4.29 -12.34
C GLU A 21 6.51 -3.30 -11.76
N VAL A 22 7.59 -3.04 -12.48
CA VAL A 22 8.58 -2.02 -12.16
C VAL A 22 8.84 -1.19 -13.41
N SER A 23 8.66 0.13 -13.32
CA SER A 23 9.02 1.07 -14.38
C SER A 23 9.77 2.26 -13.77
N GLY A 24 10.99 2.49 -14.24
CA GLY A 24 11.88 3.56 -13.78
C GLY A 24 12.01 3.59 -12.26
N LYS A 25 11.53 4.67 -11.63
CA LYS A 25 11.60 4.89 -10.16
C LYS A 25 10.29 4.54 -9.44
N LYS A 26 9.46 3.66 -10.01
CA LYS A 26 8.15 3.31 -9.47
C LYS A 26 7.92 1.80 -9.59
N SER A 27 7.25 1.21 -8.60
CA SER A 27 6.78 -0.17 -8.66
C SER A 27 5.28 -0.27 -8.36
N LYS A 28 4.60 -1.20 -9.04
CA LYS A 28 3.23 -1.64 -8.72
C LYS A 28 3.34 -2.91 -7.90
N LEU A 29 2.71 -2.94 -6.73
CA LEU A 29 2.84 -4.02 -5.76
C LEU A 29 1.48 -4.68 -5.50
N CYS A 30 1.47 -6.00 -5.39
CA CYS A 30 0.43 -6.74 -4.69
C CYS A 30 0.82 -6.82 -3.21
N LEU A 31 -0.15 -6.57 -2.33
CA LEU A 31 0.07 -6.50 -0.89
C LEU A 31 -1.00 -7.32 -0.19
N VAL A 32 -0.59 -8.24 0.67
CA VAL A 32 -1.49 -9.03 1.51
C VAL A 32 -1.18 -8.72 2.98
N ILE A 33 -2.20 -8.38 3.77
CA ILE A 33 -2.05 -8.10 5.19
C ILE A 33 -2.57 -9.27 6.01
N HIS A 34 -1.78 -9.68 7.02
CA HIS A 34 -2.21 -10.69 8.01
C HIS A 34 -2.76 -10.06 9.29
N HIS A 35 -2.58 -8.75 9.42
CA HIS A 35 -3.03 -7.94 10.54
C HIS A 35 -3.58 -6.61 10.01
N GLY A 36 -4.59 -6.06 10.68
CA GLY A 36 -5.23 -4.79 10.31
C GLY A 36 -4.80 -3.61 11.17
N ARG A 37 -3.49 -3.28 11.26
CA ARG A 37 -3.05 -2.10 12.03
C ARG A 37 -3.28 -0.80 11.26
N THR A 38 -3.56 0.28 12.00
CA THR A 38 -3.75 1.61 11.42
C THR A 38 -2.53 2.01 10.58
N HIS A 39 -2.78 2.36 9.32
CA HIS A 39 -1.74 2.75 8.34
C HIS A 39 -0.62 1.71 8.10
N GLN A 40 -0.82 0.43 8.45
CA GLN A 40 0.21 -0.61 8.39
C GLN A 40 1.00 -0.62 7.08
N ILE A 41 0.31 -0.74 5.95
CA ILE A 41 0.92 -0.76 4.62
C ILE A 41 1.77 0.50 4.37
N ARG A 42 1.21 1.68 4.69
CA ARG A 42 1.85 2.99 4.46
C ARG A 42 3.16 3.10 5.24
N ILE A 43 3.17 2.64 6.49
CA ILE A 43 4.35 2.66 7.35
C ILE A 43 5.38 1.62 6.90
N HIS A 44 4.96 0.39 6.60
CA HIS A 44 5.86 -0.66 6.16
C HIS A 44 6.60 -0.24 4.89
N LEU A 45 5.87 0.24 3.88
CA LEU A 45 6.47 0.68 2.63
C LEU A 45 7.41 1.88 2.82
N ARG A 46 7.05 2.86 3.67
CA ARG A 46 7.97 3.93 4.06
C ARG A 46 9.22 3.41 4.76
N HIS A 47 9.07 2.48 5.69
CA HIS A 47 10.18 1.91 6.46
C HIS A 47 11.21 1.23 5.56
N PHE A 48 10.77 0.59 4.48
CA PHE A 48 11.64 0.01 3.45
C PHE A 48 12.10 1.01 2.37
N GLY A 49 11.79 2.31 2.49
CA GLY A 49 12.19 3.34 1.52
C GLY A 49 11.34 3.42 0.25
N HIS A 50 10.20 2.73 0.20
CA HIS A 50 9.29 2.65 -0.95
C HIS A 50 7.93 3.30 -0.66
N SER A 51 7.90 4.53 -0.15
CA SER A 51 6.66 5.24 0.20
C SER A 51 5.65 5.32 -0.96
N ILE A 52 4.36 5.18 -0.62
CA ILE A 52 3.26 5.20 -1.59
C ILE A 52 3.13 6.57 -2.26
N ILE A 53 2.94 6.60 -3.58
CA ILE A 53 2.68 7.84 -4.33
C ILE A 53 1.37 8.49 -3.83
N GLY A 54 1.40 9.81 -3.61
CA GLY A 54 0.30 10.59 -3.04
C GLY A 54 0.16 10.47 -1.52
N ASP A 55 1.06 9.76 -0.84
CA ASP A 55 1.07 9.65 0.62
C ASP A 55 2.04 10.64 1.28
N GLU A 56 1.69 11.92 1.28
CA GLU A 56 2.54 12.99 1.84
C GLU A 56 2.83 12.79 3.34
N GLN A 57 1.92 12.17 4.09
CA GLN A 57 2.11 11.92 5.53
C GLN A 57 3.27 10.95 5.81
N TYR A 58 3.51 10.00 4.90
CA TYR A 58 4.56 8.98 5.04
C TYR A 58 5.67 9.12 3.99
N GLY A 59 5.90 10.34 3.48
CA GLY A 59 7.04 10.66 2.61
C GLY A 59 6.89 10.20 1.16
N GLY A 60 5.65 9.93 0.73
CA GLY A 60 5.32 9.70 -0.67
C GLY A 60 5.53 10.95 -1.52
N ARG A 61 5.91 10.76 -2.79
CA ARG A 61 5.88 11.84 -3.79
C ARG A 61 4.45 12.34 -3.96
N SER A 62 4.26 13.63 -4.29
CA SER A 62 2.93 14.18 -4.52
C SER A 62 2.19 13.43 -5.64
N GLY A 63 0.87 13.36 -5.51
CA GLY A 63 -0.04 12.69 -6.43
C GLY A 63 -1.47 13.07 -6.09
N GLN A 64 -2.40 12.87 -7.03
CA GLN A 64 -3.80 13.29 -6.86
C GLN A 64 -4.50 12.63 -5.65
N ARG A 65 -4.05 11.43 -5.28
CA ARG A 65 -4.53 10.67 -4.12
C ARG A 65 -3.47 9.67 -3.70
N VAL A 66 -3.63 9.09 -2.51
CA VAL A 66 -2.87 7.92 -2.09
C VAL A 66 -3.14 6.76 -3.06
N MET A 67 -2.08 6.26 -3.70
CA MET A 67 -2.10 5.14 -4.64
C MET A 67 -2.13 3.79 -3.91
N LEU A 68 -3.13 3.62 -3.05
CA LEU A 68 -3.44 2.40 -2.33
C LEU A 68 -4.90 2.04 -2.59
N HIS A 69 -5.15 0.79 -3.01
CA HIS A 69 -6.47 0.29 -3.39
C HIS A 69 -6.71 -1.08 -2.77
N ALA A 70 -7.84 -1.25 -2.08
CA ALA A 70 -8.27 -2.55 -1.58
C ALA A 70 -8.93 -3.32 -2.73
N LYS A 71 -8.15 -4.18 -3.40
CA LYS A 71 -8.62 -4.90 -4.59
C LYS A 71 -9.52 -6.09 -4.26
N LYS A 72 -9.21 -6.84 -3.20
CA LYS A 72 -9.90 -8.06 -2.81
C LYS A 72 -10.08 -8.10 -1.30
N VAL A 73 -11.24 -8.55 -0.84
CA VAL A 73 -11.54 -8.84 0.56
C VAL A 73 -12.23 -10.20 0.63
N GLU A 74 -11.75 -11.06 1.53
CA GLU A 74 -12.40 -12.32 1.86
C GLU A 74 -13.00 -12.22 3.25
N LEU A 75 -14.30 -12.49 3.37
CA LEU A 75 -15.04 -12.33 4.62
C LEU A 75 -16.19 -13.32 4.67
N LEU A 76 -16.30 -14.09 5.75
CA LEU A 76 -17.39 -15.06 5.99
C LEU A 76 -17.55 -16.07 4.83
N GLY A 77 -16.44 -16.53 4.25
CA GLY A 77 -16.45 -17.44 3.10
C GLY A 77 -16.84 -16.79 1.76
N MET A 78 -17.09 -15.49 1.74
CA MET A 78 -17.38 -14.73 0.53
C MET A 78 -16.15 -13.97 0.05
N THR A 79 -16.04 -13.79 -1.27
CA THR A 79 -15.00 -12.97 -1.91
C THR A 79 -15.63 -11.74 -2.53
N PHE A 80 -15.10 -10.57 -2.20
CA PHE A 80 -15.48 -9.29 -2.78
C PHE A 80 -14.28 -8.69 -3.52
N GLU A 81 -14.48 -8.31 -4.78
CA GLU A 81 -13.45 -7.68 -5.58
C GLU A 81 -13.89 -6.30 -6.06
N ALA A 82 -12.98 -5.33 -5.95
CA ALA A 82 -13.18 -3.98 -6.44
C ALA A 82 -12.30 -3.75 -7.68
N PRO A 83 -12.89 -3.33 -8.82
CA PRO A 83 -12.12 -3.10 -10.05
C PRO A 83 -11.03 -2.05 -9.80
N GLU A 84 -9.89 -2.25 -10.46
CA GLU A 84 -8.77 -1.34 -10.31
C GLU A 84 -9.13 0.06 -10.83
N PRO A 85 -8.92 1.14 -10.03
CA PRO A 85 -9.21 2.49 -10.47
C PRO A 85 -8.38 2.87 -11.71
N LYS A 86 -8.99 3.57 -12.68
CA LYS A 86 -8.32 3.94 -13.96
C LYS A 86 -7.00 4.69 -13.77
N VAL A 87 -6.86 5.46 -12.68
CA VAL A 87 -5.62 6.18 -12.35
C VAL A 87 -4.41 5.26 -12.11
N PHE A 88 -4.63 3.98 -11.79
CA PHE A 88 -3.56 2.99 -11.61
C PHE A 88 -3.07 2.38 -12.94
N LYS A 89 -3.85 2.51 -14.03
CA LYS A 89 -3.48 1.99 -15.36
C LYS A 89 -2.47 2.87 -16.11
N HIS A 90 -2.40 4.15 -15.77
CA HIS A 90 -1.41 5.08 -16.37
C HIS A 90 0.02 4.83 -15.88
N PHE A 91 0.23 3.81 -15.05
CA PHE A 91 1.51 3.47 -14.49
C PHE A 91 2.46 2.80 -15.50
N SER A 92 1.93 2.11 -16.51
CA SER A 92 2.70 1.30 -17.46
C SER A 92 3.12 2.01 -18.75
N MET A 93 2.78 3.30 -18.93
CA MET A 93 3.05 4.05 -20.18
C MET A 93 3.93 5.30 -19.97
N SER A 94 4.87 5.27 -19.04
CA SER A 94 5.89 6.33 -18.88
C SER A 94 7.28 5.75 -18.74
#